data_AF-A0A0F9ESC8-F1
#
_entry.id   AF-A0A0F9ESC8-F1
#
_cell.length_a   1.000
_cell.length_b   1.000
_cell.length_c   1.000
_cell.angle_alpha   90.00
_cell.angle_beta   90.00
_cell.angle_gamma   90.00
#
_symmetry.space_group_name_H-M   'P 1'
#
loop_
_entity.id
_entity.type
_entity.pdbx_description
1 polymer ?
#
loop_
_entity_poly.entity_id
_entity_poly.type
_entity_poly.pdbx_seq_one_letter_code
_entity_poly.pdbx_strand_id
1 'polypeptide(L)'
;MFSKPTRDQVIALAGIFQACQLVETLAKNGSIPSDRFNVCIESLFEKNPESTEAVFGSVQHLQLGIESMQELITLQSRGKQSDALRYVVGVVHLSKKLRQNKTMLNLIGERLEQASRQAEHFSTSHSNVIANLAQVYQD
;
A
#
# COMPACT_ATOMS: atom_id res chain seq x y z
N MET A 1 -29.17 -2.69 -0.32
CA MET A 1 -28.40 -3.68 -1.12
C MET A 1 -27.04 -3.05 -1.38
N PHE A 2 -25.95 -3.63 -0.86
CA PHE A 2 -24.62 -3.10 -1.16
C PHE A 2 -24.34 -3.29 -2.66
N SER A 3 -23.97 -2.22 -3.35
CA SER A 3 -23.59 -2.30 -4.76
C SER A 3 -22.36 -3.19 -4.91
N LYS A 4 -22.29 -3.96 -6.00
CA LYS A 4 -21.09 -4.74 -6.33
C LYS A 4 -19.90 -3.78 -6.46
N PRO A 5 -18.72 -4.12 -5.91
CA PRO A 5 -17.55 -3.28 -6.01
C PRO A 5 -17.13 -3.12 -7.48
N THR A 6 -16.63 -1.95 -7.84
CA THR A 6 -16.07 -1.70 -9.18
C THR A 6 -14.70 -2.36 -9.32
N ARG A 7 -14.23 -2.55 -10.57
CA ARG A 7 -12.86 -3.04 -10.84
C ARG A 7 -11.81 -2.18 -10.13
N ASP A 8 -11.96 -0.86 -10.20
CA ASP A 8 -11.04 0.09 -9.56
C ASP A 8 -11.02 -0.06 -8.03
N GLN A 9 -12.18 -0.23 -7.40
CA GLN A 9 -12.26 -0.48 -5.96
C GLN A 9 -11.55 -1.78 -5.56
N VAL A 10 -11.67 -2.83 -6.39
CA VAL A 10 -11.00 -4.11 -6.15
C VAL A 10 -9.48 -3.97 -6.29
N ILE A 11 -8.99 -3.26 -7.32
CA ILE A 11 -7.56 -3.00 -7.53
C ILE A 11 -6.98 -2.22 -6.36
N ALA A 12 -7.62 -1.11 -5.97
CA ALA A 12 -7.18 -0.29 -4.85
C ALA A 12 -7.15 -1.09 -3.54
N LEU A 13 -8.19 -1.90 -3.29
CA LEU A 13 -8.24 -2.74 -2.09
C LEU A 13 -7.15 -3.81 -2.10
N ALA A 14 -6.89 -4.46 -3.24
CA ALA A 14 -5.80 -5.42 -3.39
C ALA A 14 -4.42 -4.78 -3.06
N GLY A 15 -4.18 -3.53 -3.46
CA GLY A 15 -2.98 -2.78 -3.06
C GLY A 15 -2.81 -2.65 -1.54
N ILE A 16 -3.90 -2.38 -0.81
CA ILE A 16 -3.89 -2.30 0.66
C ILE A 16 -3.56 -3.66 1.28
N PHE A 17 -4.21 -4.73 0.79
CA PHE A 17 -3.93 -6.10 1.26
C PHE A 17 -2.49 -6.51 0.99
N GLN A 18 -1.95 -6.18 -0.21
CA GLN A 18 -0.56 -6.46 -0.56
C GLN A 18 0.41 -5.80 0.44
N ALA A 19 0.25 -4.50 0.70
CA ALA A 19 1.11 -3.80 1.65
C ALA A 19 1.01 -4.38 3.07
N CYS A 20 -0.20 -4.65 3.56
CA CYS A 20 -0.41 -5.20 4.90
C CYS A 20 0.16 -6.63 5.04
N GLN A 21 0.03 -7.45 4.00
CA GLN A 21 0.60 -8.80 3.97
C GLN A 21 2.13 -8.77 3.97
N LEU A 22 2.75 -7.82 3.25
CA LEU A 22 4.19 -7.62 3.28
C LEU A 22 4.66 -7.19 4.67
N VAL A 23 3.94 -6.27 5.34
CA VAL A 23 4.26 -5.86 6.72
C VAL A 23 4.20 -7.05 7.69
N GLU A 24 3.14 -7.86 7.63
CA GLU A 24 3.03 -9.06 8.48
C GLU A 24 4.17 -10.05 8.21
N THR A 25 4.49 -10.28 6.94
CA THR A 25 5.57 -11.20 6.52
C THR A 25 6.93 -10.69 7.01
N LEU A 26 7.20 -9.39 6.85
CA LEU A 26 8.44 -8.76 7.31
C LEU A 26 8.59 -8.89 8.82
N ALA A 27 7.53 -8.64 9.59
CA ALA A 27 7.54 -8.71 11.04
C ALA A 27 7.80 -10.14 11.56
N LYS A 28 7.30 -11.16 10.85
CA LYS A 28 7.44 -12.58 11.27
C LYS A 28 8.72 -13.24 10.77
N ASN A 29 9.16 -12.91 9.56
CA ASN A 29 10.22 -13.62 8.86
C ASN A 29 11.50 -12.78 8.66
N GLY A 30 11.46 -11.47 8.97
CA GLY A 30 12.60 -10.56 8.80
C GLY A 30 12.94 -10.21 7.36
N SER A 31 12.18 -10.70 6.36
CA SER A 31 12.40 -10.43 4.95
C SER A 31 11.11 -10.53 4.14
N ILE A 32 11.10 -9.86 2.98
CA ILE A 32 10.00 -9.87 2.01
C ILE A 32 10.54 -9.90 0.57
N PRO A 33 9.75 -10.40 -0.40
CA PRO A 33 10.13 -10.36 -1.82
C PRO A 33 10.31 -8.92 -2.33
N SER A 34 11.48 -8.63 -2.91
CA SER A 34 11.85 -7.28 -3.34
C SER A 34 10.98 -6.75 -4.47
N ASP A 35 10.56 -7.62 -5.40
CA ASP A 35 9.63 -7.29 -6.48
C ASP A 35 8.30 -6.75 -5.96
N ARG A 36 7.70 -7.42 -4.97
CA ARG A 36 6.43 -7.00 -4.36
C ARG A 36 6.58 -5.74 -3.52
N PHE A 37 7.70 -5.61 -2.83
CA PHE A 37 8.05 -4.41 -2.09
C PHE A 37 8.18 -3.20 -3.04
N ASN A 38 8.92 -3.36 -4.14
CA ASN A 38 9.12 -2.30 -5.14
C ASN A 38 7.79 -1.79 -5.68
N VAL A 39 6.85 -2.69 -6.02
CA VAL A 39 5.50 -2.30 -6.49
C VAL A 39 4.80 -1.39 -5.47
N CYS A 40 4.84 -1.73 -4.18
CA CYS A 40 4.23 -0.89 -3.15
C CYS A 40 4.91 0.48 -3.03
N ILE A 41 6.24 0.53 -3.10
CA ILE A 41 6.99 1.79 -2.99
C ILE A 41 6.83 2.66 -4.23
N GLU A 42 6.93 2.09 -5.42
CA GLU A 42 6.74 2.77 -6.71
C GLU A 42 5.34 3.38 -6.81
N SER A 43 4.32 2.71 -6.27
CA SER A 43 2.96 3.24 -6.26
C SER A 43 2.80 4.58 -5.53
N LEU A 44 3.71 4.93 -4.61
CA LEU A 44 3.71 6.22 -3.92
C LEU A 44 4.18 7.37 -4.81
N PHE A 45 4.90 7.07 -5.89
CA PHE A 45 5.46 8.06 -6.82
C PHE A 45 4.61 8.23 -8.09
N GLU A 46 3.66 7.33 -8.35
CA GLU A 46 2.72 7.43 -9.47
C GLU A 46 1.57 8.41 -9.15
N LYS A 47 1.79 9.71 -9.38
CA LYS A 47 0.89 10.79 -8.92
C LYS A 47 -0.25 11.12 -9.86
N ASN A 48 -0.05 10.94 -11.17
CA ASN A 48 -1.05 11.27 -12.19
C ASN A 48 -1.33 10.03 -13.07
N PRO A 49 -1.77 8.92 -12.47
CA PRO A 49 -2.02 7.69 -13.19
C PRO A 49 -3.18 7.87 -14.18
N GLU A 50 -3.04 7.32 -15.40
CA GLU A 50 -4.12 7.27 -16.39
C GLU A 50 -5.23 6.28 -16.00
N SER A 51 -4.95 5.36 -15.06
CA SER A 51 -5.91 4.39 -14.53
C SER A 51 -5.49 3.86 -13.15
N THR A 52 -6.43 3.27 -12.40
CA THR A 52 -6.11 2.62 -11.11
C THR A 52 -5.03 1.54 -11.23
N GLU A 53 -4.97 0.87 -12.39
CA GLU A 53 -3.96 -0.15 -12.68
C GLU A 53 -2.57 0.46 -12.86
N ALA A 54 -2.48 1.64 -13.49
CA ALA A 54 -1.22 2.33 -13.72
C ALA A 54 -0.48 2.66 -12.41
N VAL A 55 -1.21 2.91 -11.33
CA VAL A 55 -0.65 3.11 -9.96
C VAL A 55 0.30 1.96 -9.55
N PHE A 56 0.01 0.74 -9.99
CA PHE A 56 0.79 -0.45 -9.65
C PHE A 56 1.56 -1.01 -10.85
N GLY A 57 1.56 -0.30 -11.98
CA GLY A 57 2.09 -0.73 -13.28
C GLY A 57 1.24 -1.81 -13.98
N SER A 58 0.72 -2.77 -13.25
CA SER A 58 -0.14 -3.84 -13.76
C SER A 58 -0.93 -4.52 -12.64
N VAL A 59 -2.13 -5.03 -12.94
CA VAL A 59 -2.88 -5.87 -12.01
C VAL A 59 -2.13 -7.17 -11.65
N GLN A 60 -1.27 -7.69 -12.52
CA GLN A 60 -0.47 -8.89 -12.21
C GLN A 60 0.47 -8.67 -11.02
N HIS A 61 0.95 -7.43 -10.82
CA HIS A 61 1.79 -7.07 -9.68
C HIS A 61 1.05 -7.10 -8.33
N LEU A 62 -0.29 -7.22 -8.36
CA LEU A 62 -1.15 -7.27 -7.17
C LEU A 62 -1.57 -8.70 -6.80
N GLN A 63 -0.95 -9.73 -7.38
CA GLN A 63 -1.33 -11.12 -7.13
C GLN A 63 -1.38 -11.45 -5.63
N LEU A 64 -0.36 -11.06 -4.85
CA LEU A 64 -0.33 -11.28 -3.40
C LEU A 64 -1.52 -10.60 -2.70
N GLY A 65 -1.82 -9.35 -3.09
CA GLY A 65 -2.94 -8.61 -2.53
C GLY A 65 -4.29 -9.25 -2.84
N ILE A 66 -4.47 -9.73 -4.08
CA ILE A 66 -5.70 -10.40 -4.52
C ILE A 66 -5.89 -11.72 -3.77
N GLU A 67 -4.85 -12.55 -3.67
CA GLU A 67 -4.87 -13.82 -2.95
C GLU A 67 -5.16 -13.60 -1.46
N SER A 68 -4.45 -12.67 -0.82
CA SER A 68 -4.65 -12.31 0.60
C SER A 68 -6.06 -11.79 0.86
N MET A 69 -6.59 -10.95 -0.04
CA MET A 69 -7.97 -10.45 0.05
C MET A 69 -8.99 -11.59 -0.09
N GLN A 70 -8.80 -12.51 -1.04
CA GLN A 70 -9.68 -13.67 -1.18
C GLN A 70 -9.63 -14.55 0.07
N GLU A 71 -8.44 -14.87 0.58
CA GLU A 71 -8.26 -15.69 1.77
C GLU A 71 -8.98 -15.05 2.98
N LEU A 72 -8.68 -13.79 3.27
CA LEU A 72 -9.13 -13.13 4.50
C LEU A 72 -10.60 -12.71 4.48
N ILE A 73 -11.18 -12.46 3.30
CA ILE A 73 -12.60 -12.10 3.17
C ILE A 73 -13.47 -13.36 3.08
N THR A 74 -13.04 -14.40 2.36
CA THR A 74 -13.87 -15.60 2.15
C THR A 74 -13.69 -16.65 3.25
N LEU A 75 -12.48 -16.79 3.80
CA LEU A 75 -12.18 -17.74 4.87
C LEU A 75 -12.27 -17.04 6.22
N GLN A 76 -13.48 -16.60 6.60
CA GLN A 76 -13.80 -16.24 7.99
C GLN A 76 -13.62 -17.41 8.99
N SER A 77 -13.22 -18.58 8.51
CA SER A 77 -13.21 -19.83 9.24
C SER A 77 -11.82 -20.45 9.23
N ARG A 78 -11.01 -20.13 10.25
CA ARG A 78 -10.01 -21.02 10.89
C ARG A 78 -9.25 -20.33 12.04
N GLY A 79 -9.96 -19.69 12.98
CA GLY A 79 -9.49 -19.44 14.35
C GLY A 79 -8.20 -18.61 14.59
N LYS A 80 -7.44 -18.24 13.56
CA LYS A 80 -6.26 -17.36 13.64
C LYS A 80 -6.69 -15.96 13.26
N GLN A 81 -6.61 -15.02 14.20
CA GLN A 81 -6.67 -13.60 13.86
C GLN A 81 -5.48 -13.31 12.94
N SER A 82 -5.73 -13.02 11.67
CA SER A 82 -4.69 -12.53 10.76
C SER A 82 -4.32 -11.11 11.18
N ASP A 83 -3.02 -10.89 11.39
CA ASP A 83 -2.50 -9.57 11.71
C ASP A 83 -2.67 -8.63 10.51
N ALA A 84 -2.51 -9.14 9.27
CA ALA A 84 -2.78 -8.41 8.04
C ALA A 84 -4.21 -7.88 7.98
N LEU A 85 -5.24 -8.67 8.32
CA LEU A 85 -6.61 -8.16 8.33
C LEU A 85 -6.78 -7.02 9.36
N ARG A 86 -6.15 -7.14 10.53
CA ARG A 86 -6.15 -6.05 11.54
C ARG A 86 -5.46 -4.80 10.98
N TYR A 87 -4.34 -4.95 10.29
CA TYR A 87 -3.63 -3.85 9.64
C TYR A 87 -4.47 -3.19 8.54
N VAL A 88 -5.13 -3.98 7.69
CA VAL A 88 -6.02 -3.46 6.63
C VAL A 88 -7.12 -2.58 7.22
N VAL A 89 -7.81 -3.05 8.25
CA VAL A 89 -8.86 -2.25 8.92
C VAL A 89 -8.28 -0.97 9.52
N GLY A 90 -7.10 -1.06 10.15
CA GLY A 90 -6.40 0.10 10.71
C GLY A 90 -6.03 1.13 9.65
N VAL A 91 -5.46 0.70 8.53
CA VAL A 91 -5.06 1.56 7.41
C VAL A 91 -6.26 2.21 6.75
N VAL A 92 -7.35 1.47 6.51
CA VAL A 92 -8.60 2.03 5.95
C VAL A 92 -9.23 3.06 6.90
N HIS A 93 -9.17 2.81 8.20
CA HIS A 93 -9.65 3.77 9.19
C HIS A 93 -8.79 5.04 9.23
N LEU A 94 -7.47 4.89 9.20
CA LEU A 94 -6.53 6.01 9.18
C LEU A 94 -6.66 6.82 7.89
N SER A 95 -6.82 6.17 6.73
CA SER A 95 -6.99 6.87 5.44
C SER A 95 -8.26 7.72 5.41
N LYS A 96 -9.35 7.25 6.03
CA LYS A 96 -10.59 8.03 6.17
C LYS A 96 -10.37 9.30 7.00
N LYS A 97 -9.62 9.21 8.10
CA LYS A 97 -9.25 10.37 8.92
C LYS A 97 -8.32 11.32 8.15
N LEU A 98 -7.30 10.78 7.48
CA LEU A 98 -6.35 11.55 6.69
C LEU A 98 -7.06 12.34 5.59
N ARG A 99 -8.05 11.73 4.90
CA ARG A 99 -8.84 12.39 3.86
C ARG A 99 -9.59 13.63 4.33
N GLN A 100 -9.90 13.72 5.63
CA GLN A 100 -10.57 14.88 6.22
C GLN A 100 -9.57 15.99 6.60
N ASN A 101 -8.28 15.68 6.71
CA ASN A 101 -7.22 16.63 7.05
C ASN A 101 -6.45 17.07 5.78
N LYS A 102 -6.99 18.09 5.10
CA LYS A 102 -6.39 18.63 3.86
C LYS A 102 -4.96 19.15 4.06
N THR A 103 -4.68 19.77 5.20
CA THR A 103 -3.34 20.29 5.52
C THR A 103 -2.32 19.15 5.57
N MET A 104 -2.67 18.05 6.24
CA MET A 104 -1.79 16.87 6.31
C MET A 104 -1.62 16.20 4.95
N LEU A 105 -2.70 16.08 4.15
CA LEU A 105 -2.60 15.55 2.79
C LEU A 105 -1.65 16.36 1.91
N ASN A 106 -1.71 17.70 1.98
CA ASN A 106 -0.81 18.56 1.23
C ASN A 106 0.65 18.38 1.69
N LEU A 107 0.88 18.33 3.00
CA LEU A 107 2.21 18.10 3.57
C LEU A 107 2.81 16.76 3.11
N ILE A 108 2.02 15.67 3.13
CA ILE A 108 2.44 14.37 2.62
C ILE A 108 2.78 14.47 1.13
N GLY A 109 1.97 15.17 0.33
CA GLY A 109 2.22 15.40 -1.09
C GLY A 109 3.57 16.09 -1.35
N GLU A 110 3.85 17.18 -0.64
CA GLU A 110 5.11 17.93 -0.71
C GLU A 110 6.32 17.07 -0.31
N ARG A 111 6.18 16.26 0.74
CA ARG A 111 7.26 15.37 1.21
C ARG A 111 7.48 14.20 0.26
N LEU A 112 6.43 13.66 -0.36
CA LEU A 112 6.55 12.67 -1.42
C LEU A 112 7.23 13.24 -2.67
N GLU A 113 7.05 14.52 -3.00
CA GLU A 113 7.86 15.18 -4.06
C GLU A 113 9.35 15.22 -3.71
N GLN A 114 9.69 15.51 -2.45
CA GLN A 114 11.09 15.48 -2.00
C GLN A 114 11.69 14.08 -2.10
N ALA A 115 10.95 13.05 -1.67
CA ALA A 115 11.37 11.65 -1.80
C ALA A 115 11.50 11.22 -3.27
N SER A 116 10.61 11.68 -4.15
CA SER A 116 10.69 11.43 -5.61
C SER A 116 11.99 11.96 -6.21
N ARG A 117 12.40 13.19 -5.86
CA ARG A 117 13.67 13.76 -6.33
C ARG A 117 14.89 12.96 -5.84
N GLN A 118 14.83 12.40 -4.64
CA GLN A 118 15.88 11.50 -4.16
C GLN A 118 15.90 10.18 -4.94
N ALA A 119 14.74 9.63 -5.27
CA ALA A 119 14.63 8.41 -6.06
C ALA A 119 15.19 8.58 -7.49
N GLU A 120 15.09 9.77 -8.09
CA GLU A 120 15.69 10.08 -9.40
C GLU A 120 17.22 9.97 -9.40
N HIS A 121 17.89 10.30 -8.29
CA HIS A 121 19.35 10.19 -8.15
C HIS A 121 19.82 8.79 -7.72
N PHE A 122 18.93 8.02 -7.10
CA PHE A 122 19.21 6.68 -6.60
C PHE A 122 18.27 5.67 -7.28
N SER A 123 17.47 4.98 -6.48
CA SER A 123 16.34 4.15 -6.91
C SER A 123 15.24 4.28 -5.87
N THR A 124 14.00 3.95 -6.24
CA THR A 124 12.82 3.98 -5.36
C THR A 124 13.01 3.15 -4.09
N SER A 125 13.77 2.05 -4.18
CA SER A 125 14.05 1.15 -3.07
C SER A 125 15.39 1.39 -2.37
N HIS A 126 16.10 2.48 -2.69
CA HIS A 126 17.33 2.83 -2.01
C HIS A 126 17.07 3.20 -0.54
N SER A 127 17.97 2.82 0.37
CA SER A 127 17.82 3.00 1.83
C SER A 127 17.46 4.44 2.24
N ASN A 128 18.11 5.43 1.62
CA ASN A 128 17.81 6.85 1.86
C ASN A 128 16.37 7.25 1.49
N VAL A 129 15.83 6.72 0.38
CA VAL A 129 14.46 6.98 -0.05
C VAL A 129 13.49 6.34 0.93
N ILE A 130 13.74 5.08 1.31
CA ILE A 130 12.92 4.36 2.29
C ILE A 130 12.95 5.07 3.66
N ALA A 131 14.11 5.55 4.11
CA ALA A 131 14.22 6.30 5.36
C ALA A 131 13.41 7.61 5.31
N ASN A 132 13.43 8.33 4.18
CA ASN A 132 12.60 9.51 4.00
C ASN A 132 11.11 9.17 4.05
N LEU A 133 10.67 8.14 3.30
CA LEU A 133 9.27 7.69 3.33
C LEU A 133 8.83 7.26 4.74
N ALA A 134 9.70 6.60 5.50
CA ALA A 134 9.42 6.25 6.90
C ALA A 134 9.23 7.50 7.77
N GLN A 135 10.05 8.55 7.57
CA GLN A 135 9.88 9.82 8.25
C GLN A 135 8.55 10.49 7.89
N VAL A 136 8.14 10.45 6.61
CA VAL A 136 6.83 10.97 6.16
C VAL A 136 5.66 10.26 6.82
N TYR A 137 5.78 8.96 7.07
CA TYR A 137 4.76 8.19 7.78
C TYR A 137 4.71 8.49 9.29
N GLN A 138 5.85 8.82 9.88
CA GLN A 138 5.98 9.05 11.32
C GLN A 138 5.58 10.47 11.76
N ASP A 139 5.91 11.49 10.96
CA ASP A 139 5.62 12.91 11.21
C ASP A 139 4.11 13.23 11.11
#